data_AF-A0A521X0G8-F1
#
_entry.id   AF-A0A521X0G8-F1
#
_cell.length_a   1.000
_cell.length_b   1.000
_cell.length_c   1.000
_cell.angle_alpha   90.00
_cell.angle_beta   90.00
_cell.angle_gamma   90.00
#
_symmetry.space_group_name_H-M   'P 1'
#
loop_
_entity.id
_entity.type
_entity.pdbx_description
1 polymer ?
#
loop_
_entity_poly.entity_id
_entity_poly.type
_entity_poly.pdbx_seq_one_letter_code
_entity_poly.pdbx_strand_id
1 'polypeptide(L)'
;MKKQLTTLLVRPAARGGKYLGPDAANASHQSALVFLLNPVTEELVAYGVADASNPLSAGPADLMSPVSRSAPFATDNKTVQVQLSVDISEPTDFRVLVFGPLSHPDQARIAQADITVLPGVNIGASPQNPEGLVIEVPGLCISNVQADWQSSEVSCFAKVTMMCGCPIRSAVTNPGWFWPDTDFSVQLVTYMQSKAVYYYTLDFDNTPGVISSFTGQWPNQAAPNDKVEQAWIYASEPKLGNQGKYRISPLFPQLPLRLPPDVQRVILEAGY
;
A
#
# COMPACT_ATOMS: atom_id res chain seq x y z
N MET A 1 35.23 -20.20 -4.24
CA MET A 1 35.37 -18.73 -4.16
C MET A 1 35.00 -18.29 -2.76
N LYS A 2 35.61 -17.23 -2.20
CA LYS A 2 35.33 -16.76 -0.84
C LYS A 2 34.01 -15.97 -0.85
N LYS A 3 33.10 -16.27 0.08
CA LYS A 3 31.88 -15.49 0.25
C LYS A 3 32.20 -14.08 0.78
N GLN A 4 31.40 -13.11 0.37
CA GLN A 4 31.50 -11.72 0.79
C GLN A 4 30.15 -11.22 1.28
N LEU A 5 30.15 -10.64 2.47
CA LEU A 5 28.99 -9.97 3.04
C LEU A 5 28.60 -8.79 2.14
N THR A 6 27.34 -8.78 1.75
CA THR A 6 26.74 -7.76 0.90
C THR A 6 25.48 -7.24 1.55
N THR A 7 25.37 -5.93 1.67
CA THR A 7 24.25 -5.24 2.35
C THR A 7 23.34 -4.57 1.33
N LEU A 8 22.03 -4.66 1.56
CA LEU A 8 20.98 -4.02 0.79
C LEU A 8 20.13 -3.16 1.70
N LEU A 9 20.01 -1.86 1.38
CA LEU A 9 18.94 -1.02 1.92
C LEU A 9 17.73 -1.09 1.01
N VAL A 10 16.59 -1.48 1.58
CA VAL A 10 15.30 -1.51 0.89
C VAL A 10 14.36 -0.50 1.54
N ARG A 11 13.68 0.30 0.71
CA ARG A 11 12.74 1.33 1.16
C ARG A 11 11.36 1.08 0.57
N PRO A 12 10.37 0.72 1.39
CA PRO A 12 9.00 0.61 0.92
C PRO A 12 8.42 2.00 0.67
N ALA A 13 7.79 2.21 -0.50
CA ALA A 13 7.09 3.44 -0.82
C ALA A 13 5.71 3.16 -1.39
N ALA A 14 4.77 4.08 -1.24
CA ALA A 14 3.52 4.01 -1.97
C ALA A 14 3.74 4.43 -3.42
N ARG A 15 3.11 3.75 -4.38
CA ARG A 15 3.22 4.13 -5.79
C ARG A 15 2.63 5.52 -6.02
N GLY A 16 3.45 6.46 -6.48
CA GLY A 16 3.04 7.86 -6.59
C GLY A 16 2.83 8.58 -5.26
N GLY A 17 3.32 7.98 -4.18
CA GLY A 17 3.18 8.46 -2.81
C GLY A 17 4.54 8.72 -2.16
N LYS A 18 4.50 8.89 -0.84
CA LYS A 18 5.70 8.95 0.00
C LYS A 18 6.20 7.56 0.37
N TYR A 19 7.33 7.49 1.05
CA TYR A 19 7.73 6.25 1.72
C TYR A 19 6.67 5.81 2.72
N LEU A 20 6.60 4.50 3.01
CA LEU A 20 5.71 3.96 4.03
C LEU A 20 6.25 4.34 5.41
N GLY A 21 5.97 5.58 5.82
CA GLY A 21 6.34 6.18 7.09
C GLY A 21 5.26 6.00 8.16
N PRO A 22 5.08 6.97 9.07
CA PRO A 22 4.24 6.81 10.26
C PRO A 22 2.78 6.55 9.95
N ASP A 23 2.22 7.20 8.93
CA ASP A 23 0.80 7.05 8.56
C ASP A 23 0.50 5.68 7.90
N ALA A 24 1.54 4.97 7.46
CA ALA A 24 1.48 3.60 6.98
C ALA A 24 1.75 2.57 8.10
N ALA A 25 2.07 3.02 9.32
CA ALA A 25 2.50 2.19 10.42
C ALA A 25 1.35 1.69 11.30
N ASN A 26 1.55 0.51 11.88
CA ASN A 26 0.69 -0.03 12.92
C ASN A 26 0.95 0.66 14.29
N ALA A 27 0.29 0.18 15.35
CA ALA A 27 0.46 0.67 16.72
C ALA A 27 1.88 0.46 17.30
N SER A 28 2.70 -0.40 16.70
CA SER A 28 4.09 -0.67 17.09
C SER A 28 5.10 0.08 16.21
N HIS A 29 4.65 1.08 15.44
CA HIS A 29 5.47 1.88 14.53
C HIS A 29 6.14 1.07 13.42
N GLN A 30 5.56 -0.06 13.02
CA GLN A 30 6.01 -0.88 11.90
C GLN A 30 5.15 -0.57 10.68
N SER A 31 5.76 -0.22 9.53
CA SER A 31 5.02 0.19 8.33
C SER A 31 4.98 -0.84 7.21
N ALA A 32 5.96 -1.74 7.15
CA ALA A 32 6.05 -2.82 6.17
C ALA A 32 6.96 -3.95 6.65
N LEU A 33 6.76 -5.14 6.09
CA LEU A 33 7.70 -6.26 6.15
C LEU A 33 8.45 -6.34 4.82
N VAL A 34 9.75 -6.58 4.88
CA VAL A 34 10.61 -6.73 3.70
C VAL A 34 11.33 -8.07 3.78
N PHE A 35 11.28 -8.82 2.69
CA PHE A 35 11.86 -10.16 2.56
C PHE A 35 12.84 -10.21 1.41
N LEU A 36 13.89 -11.01 1.56
CA LEU A 36 14.82 -11.40 0.52
C LEU A 36 14.68 -12.90 0.31
N LEU A 37 14.33 -13.31 -0.91
CA LEU A 37 14.07 -14.70 -1.26
C LEU A 37 15.00 -15.16 -2.37
N ASN A 38 15.28 -16.46 -2.42
CA ASN A 38 15.75 -17.09 -3.65
C ASN A 38 14.58 -17.11 -4.66
N PRO A 39 14.75 -16.56 -5.88
CA PRO A 39 13.64 -16.42 -6.83
C PRO A 39 13.20 -17.75 -7.47
N VAL A 40 14.05 -18.78 -7.40
CA VAL A 40 13.78 -20.11 -7.97
C VAL A 40 13.17 -21.05 -6.93
N THR A 41 13.75 -21.10 -5.72
CA THR A 41 13.29 -22.02 -4.66
C THR A 41 12.23 -21.40 -3.76
N GLU A 42 12.03 -20.09 -3.84
CA GLU A 42 11.19 -19.30 -2.92
C GLU A 42 11.64 -19.36 -1.45
N GLU A 43 12.85 -19.87 -1.20
CA GLU A 43 13.44 -19.95 0.14
C GLU A 43 13.67 -18.54 0.70
N LEU A 44 13.26 -18.34 1.95
CA LEU A 44 13.51 -17.11 2.69
C LEU A 44 14.98 -17.03 3.12
N VAL A 45 15.69 -16.03 2.60
CA VAL A 45 17.12 -15.80 2.89
C VAL A 45 17.29 -14.85 4.08
N ALA A 46 16.53 -13.75 4.09
CA ALA A 46 16.52 -12.76 5.15
C ALA A 46 15.21 -11.98 5.15
N TYR A 47 14.85 -11.38 6.29
CA TYR A 47 13.75 -10.42 6.35
C TYR A 47 14.02 -9.34 7.39
N GLY A 48 13.25 -8.27 7.33
CA GLY A 48 13.25 -7.22 8.33
C GLY A 48 11.97 -6.42 8.31
N VAL A 49 11.83 -5.53 9.30
CA VAL A 49 10.65 -4.70 9.49
C VAL A 49 11.03 -3.24 9.32
N ALA A 50 10.22 -2.50 8.57
CA ALA A 50 10.39 -1.08 8.38
C ALA A 50 9.91 -0.32 9.62
N ASP A 51 10.86 0.26 10.38
CA ASP A 51 10.59 1.10 11.55
C ASP A 51 10.27 2.53 11.12
N ALA A 52 9.06 2.96 11.47
CA ALA A 52 8.50 4.28 11.18
C ALA A 52 8.21 5.09 12.46
N SER A 53 8.92 4.80 13.56
CA SER A 53 8.81 5.53 14.83
C SER A 53 9.19 7.01 14.71
N ASN A 54 10.04 7.36 13.75
CA ASN A 54 10.38 8.74 13.45
C ASN A 54 9.28 9.40 12.60
N PRO A 55 8.69 10.54 13.03
CA PRO A 55 7.63 11.23 12.29
C PRO A 55 8.08 11.73 10.90
N LEU A 56 9.39 11.85 10.66
CA LEU A 56 9.98 12.28 9.40
C LEU A 56 10.36 11.10 8.48
N SER A 57 10.04 9.86 8.88
CA SER A 57 10.41 8.65 8.13
C SER A 57 9.68 8.48 6.79
N ALA A 58 8.66 9.29 6.52
CA ALA A 58 7.98 9.38 5.23
C ALA A 58 8.84 10.04 4.13
N GLY A 59 10.04 10.51 4.46
CA GLY A 59 11.01 11.07 3.52
C GLY A 59 11.09 12.60 3.54
N PRO A 60 12.06 13.17 2.81
CA PRO A 60 12.31 14.61 2.81
C PRO A 60 11.19 15.39 2.09
N ALA A 61 11.15 16.70 2.33
CA ALA A 61 10.07 17.56 1.84
C ALA A 61 9.98 17.63 0.30
N ASP A 62 11.12 17.47 -0.38
CA ASP A 62 11.24 17.51 -1.83
C ASP A 62 10.91 16.18 -2.52
N LEU A 63 10.61 15.12 -1.77
CA LEU A 63 10.28 13.78 -2.30
C LEU A 63 9.16 13.80 -3.35
N MET A 64 8.17 14.68 -3.19
CA MET A 64 7.04 14.79 -4.10
C MET A 64 7.28 15.77 -5.27
N SER A 65 8.48 16.32 -5.39
CA SER A 65 8.85 17.17 -6.51
C SER A 65 8.96 16.35 -7.80
N PRO A 66 8.74 16.96 -8.99
CA PRO A 66 8.99 16.28 -10.25
C PRO A 66 10.43 15.75 -10.33
N VAL A 67 10.58 14.46 -10.65
CA VAL A 67 11.88 13.80 -10.80
C VAL A 67 12.11 13.34 -12.25
N SER A 68 13.38 13.34 -12.67
CA SER A 68 13.80 12.68 -13.91
C SER A 68 13.76 11.16 -13.74
N ARG A 69 13.53 10.42 -14.82
CA ARG A 69 13.48 8.94 -14.82
C ARG A 69 14.77 8.27 -14.32
N SER A 70 15.89 8.99 -14.29
CA SER A 70 17.20 8.50 -13.79
C SER A 70 17.60 9.08 -12.43
N ALA A 71 16.79 9.99 -11.87
CA ALA A 71 17.05 10.50 -10.53
C ALA A 71 16.58 9.45 -9.51
N PRO A 72 17.36 9.17 -8.46
CA PRO A 72 16.86 8.34 -7.38
C PRO A 72 15.73 9.07 -6.66
N PHE A 73 14.93 8.33 -5.89
CA PHE A 73 13.98 8.95 -4.98
C PHE A 73 14.75 9.80 -3.98
N ALA A 74 14.22 10.99 -3.65
CA ALA A 74 14.81 11.79 -2.60
C ALA A 74 14.81 11.00 -1.28
N THR A 75 15.93 10.99 -0.58
CA THR A 75 16.13 10.22 0.64
C THR A 75 17.02 11.01 1.59
N ASP A 76 16.76 10.89 2.88
CA ASP A 76 17.64 11.37 3.94
C ASP A 76 17.91 10.27 4.98
N ASN A 77 18.70 10.58 6.01
CA ASN A 77 19.03 9.63 7.07
C ASN A 77 17.87 9.28 8.02
N LYS A 78 16.70 9.90 7.86
CA LYS A 78 15.49 9.63 8.66
C LYS A 78 14.50 8.76 7.92
N THR A 79 14.60 8.74 6.59
CA THR A 79 13.73 8.00 5.69
C THR A 79 13.72 6.52 6.09
N VAL A 80 12.52 5.94 6.16
CA VAL A 80 12.32 4.52 6.51
C VAL A 80 13.17 3.61 5.62
N GLN A 81 13.75 2.57 6.22
CA GLN A 81 14.56 1.57 5.54
C GLN A 81 14.51 0.24 6.26
N VAL A 82 14.76 -0.83 5.51
CA VAL A 82 15.14 -2.13 6.03
C VAL A 82 16.51 -2.48 5.48
N GLN A 83 17.44 -2.78 6.38
CA GLN A 83 18.76 -3.28 6.01
C GLN A 83 18.74 -4.80 6.02
N LEU A 84 19.02 -5.41 4.88
CA LEU A 84 19.21 -6.85 4.71
C LEU A 84 20.67 -7.14 4.38
N SER A 85 21.16 -8.32 4.76
CA SER A 85 22.54 -8.72 4.48
C SER A 85 22.60 -10.18 4.06
N VAL A 86 23.47 -10.48 3.10
CA VAL A 86 23.67 -11.82 2.56
C VAL A 86 25.15 -12.08 2.30
N ASP A 87 25.60 -13.32 2.51
CA ASP A 87 26.99 -13.75 2.26
C ASP A 87 27.06 -14.64 1.01
N ILE A 88 27.53 -14.06 -0.10
CA ILE A 88 27.53 -14.69 -1.44
C ILE A 88 28.94 -14.73 -2.03
N SER A 89 29.26 -15.76 -2.81
CA SER A 89 30.57 -15.93 -3.44
C SER A 89 30.58 -15.67 -4.95
N GLU A 90 29.41 -15.46 -5.55
CA GLU A 90 29.22 -15.19 -6.98
C GLU A 90 27.98 -14.30 -7.18
N PRO A 91 27.83 -13.63 -8.35
CA PRO A 91 26.61 -12.91 -8.68
C PRO A 91 25.37 -13.79 -8.48
N THR A 92 24.44 -13.34 -7.64
CA THR A 92 23.28 -14.13 -7.24
C THR A 92 22.01 -13.31 -7.43
N ASP A 93 21.00 -13.90 -8.06
CA ASP A 93 19.69 -13.28 -8.20
C ASP A 93 18.85 -13.51 -6.94
N PHE A 94 18.17 -12.46 -6.49
CA PHE A 94 17.26 -12.47 -5.36
C PHE A 94 15.94 -11.82 -5.72
N ARG A 95 14.87 -12.23 -5.05
CA ARG A 95 13.59 -11.52 -5.04
C ARG A 95 13.47 -10.71 -3.76
N VAL A 96 13.33 -9.40 -3.90
CA VAL A 96 12.96 -8.51 -2.80
C VAL A 96 11.44 -8.37 -2.80
N LEU A 97 10.81 -8.70 -1.68
CA LEU A 97 9.37 -8.63 -1.50
C LEU A 97 9.03 -7.65 -0.37
N VAL A 98 8.06 -6.77 -0.61
CA VAL A 98 7.50 -5.85 0.39
C VAL A 98 6.04 -6.19 0.62
N PHE A 99 5.67 -6.37 1.89
CA PHE A 99 4.29 -6.49 2.36
C PHE A 99 3.91 -5.26 3.20
N GLY A 100 2.91 -4.50 2.76
CA GLY A 100 2.42 -3.31 3.47
C GLY A 100 1.31 -2.57 2.72
N PRO A 101 0.74 -1.49 3.30
CA PRO A 101 1.10 -0.93 4.60
C PRO A 101 0.52 -1.74 5.78
N LEU A 102 1.22 -1.72 6.92
CA LEU A 102 0.79 -2.43 8.13
C LEU A 102 -0.27 -1.68 8.94
N SER A 103 -0.58 -0.42 8.60
CA SER A 103 -1.75 0.28 9.16
C SER A 103 -3.09 -0.30 8.67
N HIS A 104 -3.08 -1.03 7.55
CA HIS A 104 -4.26 -1.70 6.97
C HIS A 104 -3.87 -3.10 6.48
N PRO A 105 -3.56 -4.06 7.37
CA PRO A 105 -3.00 -5.36 6.99
C PRO A 105 -3.91 -6.15 6.05
N ASP A 106 -5.24 -6.08 6.25
CA ASP A 106 -6.22 -6.70 5.35
C ASP A 106 -6.24 -6.08 3.93
N GLN A 107 -5.66 -4.91 3.74
CA GLN A 107 -5.57 -4.23 2.44
C GLN A 107 -4.13 -4.14 1.94
N ALA A 108 -3.17 -4.67 2.70
CA ALA A 108 -1.77 -4.70 2.34
C ALA A 108 -1.58 -5.43 1.01
N ARG A 109 -0.58 -4.97 0.28
CA ARG A 109 -0.19 -5.51 -1.02
C ARG A 109 1.20 -6.09 -0.94
N ILE A 110 1.46 -6.90 -1.94
CA ILE A 110 2.78 -7.45 -2.20
C ILE A 110 3.31 -6.80 -3.45
N ALA A 111 4.42 -6.09 -3.27
CA ALA A 111 5.23 -5.58 -4.35
C ALA A 111 6.58 -6.27 -4.31
N GLN A 112 7.13 -6.60 -5.47
CA GLN A 112 8.39 -7.31 -5.54
C GLN A 112 9.23 -6.86 -6.72
N ALA A 113 10.54 -7.03 -6.59
CA ALA A 113 11.50 -6.88 -7.68
C ALA A 113 12.53 -8.00 -7.59
N ASP A 114 12.85 -8.59 -8.74
CA ASP A 114 13.98 -9.50 -8.86
C ASP A 114 15.22 -8.67 -9.21
N ILE A 115 16.30 -8.88 -8.47
CA ILE A 115 17.56 -8.12 -8.57
C ILE A 115 18.76 -9.05 -8.58
N THR A 116 19.85 -8.63 -9.20
CA THR A 116 21.14 -9.30 -9.08
C THR A 116 21.98 -8.60 -8.01
N VAL A 117 22.55 -9.37 -7.09
CA VAL A 117 23.47 -8.89 -6.06
C VAL A 117 24.86 -9.42 -6.34
N LEU A 118 25.86 -8.53 -6.26
CA LEU A 118 27.26 -8.87 -6.51
C LEU A 118 28.01 -9.00 -5.18
N PRO A 119 28.89 -10.00 -5.02
CA PRO A 119 29.69 -10.17 -3.80
C PRO A 119 30.46 -8.90 -3.42
N GLY A 120 30.21 -8.40 -2.21
CA GLY A 120 30.89 -7.23 -1.64
C GLY A 120 30.42 -5.87 -2.16
N VAL A 121 29.40 -5.82 -3.04
CA VAL A 121 28.87 -4.58 -3.61
C VAL A 121 27.56 -4.20 -2.93
N ASN A 122 27.63 -3.27 -1.99
CA ASN A 122 26.46 -2.83 -1.23
C ASN A 122 25.49 -1.98 -2.08
N ILE A 123 24.20 -2.13 -1.81
CA ILE A 123 23.11 -1.32 -2.39
C ILE A 123 22.59 -0.36 -1.32
N GLY A 124 22.71 0.95 -1.53
CA GLY A 124 22.18 1.97 -0.61
C GLY A 124 22.97 2.19 0.68
N ALA A 125 23.96 1.37 1.01
CA ALA A 125 24.68 1.46 2.28
C ALA A 125 25.99 2.27 2.22
N SER A 126 26.31 2.87 1.07
CA SER A 126 27.47 3.75 0.90
C SER A 126 27.09 5.20 1.19
N PRO A 127 27.95 6.01 1.85
CA PRO A 127 27.71 7.44 2.03
C PRO A 127 27.51 8.20 0.70
N GLN A 128 28.03 7.68 -0.41
CA GLN A 128 27.91 8.30 -1.73
C GLN A 128 26.60 7.93 -2.45
N ASN A 129 25.95 6.83 -2.06
CA ASN A 129 24.71 6.35 -2.68
C ASN A 129 23.78 5.78 -1.57
N PRO A 130 23.14 6.66 -0.76
CA PRO A 130 22.32 6.27 0.40
C PRO A 130 20.87 5.85 0.07
N GLU A 131 20.47 5.96 -1.20
CA GLU A 131 19.06 5.88 -1.62
C GLU A 131 18.53 4.45 -1.52
N GLY A 132 19.35 3.48 -1.93
CA GLY A 132 19.01 2.06 -1.89
C GLY A 132 17.95 1.65 -2.90
N LEU A 133 17.36 0.48 -2.69
CA LEU A 133 16.31 -0.06 -3.55
C LEU A 133 14.93 0.39 -3.04
N VAL A 134 14.22 1.18 -3.83
CA VAL A 134 12.83 1.55 -3.54
C VAL A 134 11.89 0.53 -4.17
N ILE A 135 10.98 -0.02 -3.38
CA ILE A 135 9.90 -0.89 -3.86
C ILE A 135 8.57 -0.18 -3.66
N GLU A 136 7.95 0.20 -4.78
CA GLU A 136 6.65 0.87 -4.79
C GLU A 136 5.50 -0.12 -4.63
N VAL A 137 4.65 0.13 -3.63
CA VAL A 137 3.44 -0.61 -3.29
C VAL A 137 2.24 0.12 -3.90
N PRO A 138 1.63 -0.41 -4.97
CA PRO A 138 0.44 0.20 -5.56
C PRO A 138 -0.81 -0.09 -4.74
N GLY A 139 -1.74 0.86 -4.70
CA GLY A 139 -3.05 0.67 -4.09
C GLY A 139 -3.57 1.89 -3.34
N LEU A 140 -4.72 1.71 -2.71
CA LEU A 140 -5.38 2.69 -1.86
C LEU A 140 -5.90 1.99 -0.60
N CYS A 141 -5.81 2.68 0.54
CA CYS A 141 -6.38 2.22 1.79
C CYS A 141 -7.78 2.80 1.95
N ILE A 142 -8.74 1.95 2.31
CA ILE A 142 -10.13 2.33 2.58
C ILE A 142 -10.43 2.04 4.06
N SER A 143 -10.92 3.03 4.79
CA SER A 143 -11.20 2.92 6.23
C SER A 143 -12.47 3.65 6.62
N ASN A 144 -12.86 3.49 7.90
CA ASN A 144 -14.03 4.14 8.50
C ASN A 144 -15.32 3.97 7.68
N VAL A 145 -15.52 2.79 7.11
CA VAL A 145 -16.67 2.53 6.24
C VAL A 145 -17.94 2.48 7.09
N GLN A 146 -18.90 3.33 6.75
CA GLN A 146 -20.26 3.33 7.28
C GLN A 146 -21.20 3.20 6.09
N ALA A 147 -21.99 2.15 6.02
CA ALA A 147 -22.89 1.96 4.90
C ALA A 147 -24.22 1.39 5.37
N ASP A 148 -25.29 1.81 4.73
CA ASP A 148 -26.59 1.16 4.76
C ASP A 148 -26.89 0.75 3.32
N TRP A 149 -26.69 -0.53 3.00
CA TRP A 149 -26.86 -1.08 1.66
C TRP A 149 -28.06 -2.03 1.55
N GLN A 150 -28.86 -2.13 2.62
CA GLN A 150 -29.99 -3.05 2.71
C GLN A 150 -31.33 -2.33 2.79
N SER A 151 -31.35 -1.04 3.14
CA SER A 151 -32.59 -0.26 3.17
C SER A 151 -33.04 0.17 1.77
N SER A 152 -34.19 0.81 1.69
CA SER A 152 -34.71 1.42 0.46
C SER A 152 -33.88 2.62 -0.01
N GLU A 153 -33.11 3.23 0.89
CA GLU A 153 -32.21 4.34 0.61
C GLU A 153 -30.78 3.91 0.95
N VAL A 154 -30.05 3.51 -0.08
CA VAL A 154 -28.65 3.11 0.08
C VAL A 154 -27.83 4.33 0.45
N SER A 155 -27.04 4.23 1.52
CA SER A 155 -26.09 5.28 1.91
C SER A 155 -24.71 4.69 2.17
N CYS A 156 -23.67 5.48 1.94
CA CYS A 156 -22.31 5.05 2.20
C CYS A 156 -21.40 6.23 2.50
N PHE A 157 -20.49 6.03 3.43
CA PHE A 157 -19.36 6.86 3.75
C PHE A 157 -18.10 5.98 3.84
N ALA A 158 -16.98 6.47 3.31
CA ALA A 158 -15.68 5.83 3.45
C ALA A 158 -14.57 6.87 3.45
N LYS A 159 -13.47 6.58 4.14
CA LYS A 159 -12.21 7.32 4.00
C LYS A 159 -11.28 6.58 3.04
N VAL A 160 -10.63 7.32 2.15
CA VAL A 160 -9.66 6.79 1.18
C VAL A 160 -8.34 7.56 1.25
N THR A 161 -7.23 6.83 1.34
CA THR A 161 -5.87 7.38 1.34
C THR A 161 -4.96 6.61 0.40
N MET A 162 -3.83 7.22 0.04
CA MET A 162 -2.71 6.51 -0.60
C MET A 162 -2.16 5.43 0.35
N MET A 163 -1.43 4.43 -0.16
CA MET A 163 -0.79 3.41 0.71
C MET A 163 0.17 3.99 1.76
N CYS A 164 0.71 5.20 1.54
CA CYS A 164 1.53 5.91 2.52
C CYS A 164 0.71 6.50 3.68
N GLY A 165 -0.62 6.34 3.68
CA GLY A 165 -1.55 7.03 4.59
C GLY A 165 -1.82 8.48 4.19
N CYS A 166 -1.14 8.99 3.16
CA CYS A 166 -1.24 10.38 2.74
C CYS A 166 -2.67 10.75 2.28
N PRO A 167 -3.18 11.93 2.67
CA PRO A 167 -4.57 12.27 2.47
C PRO A 167 -4.89 12.70 1.03
N ILE A 168 -6.10 12.42 0.60
CA ILE A 168 -6.73 12.97 -0.60
C ILE A 168 -7.43 14.28 -0.20
N ARG A 169 -7.29 15.33 -1.01
CA ARG A 169 -7.86 16.66 -0.71
C ARG A 169 -8.60 17.23 -1.90
N SER A 170 -9.61 18.05 -1.61
CA SER A 170 -10.35 18.81 -2.60
C SER A 170 -9.42 19.72 -3.41
N ALA A 171 -9.42 19.55 -4.73
CA ALA A 171 -8.67 20.35 -5.69
C ALA A 171 -9.08 21.82 -5.66
N VAL A 172 -10.32 22.10 -5.28
CA VAL A 172 -10.88 23.46 -5.16
C VAL A 172 -10.27 24.20 -3.98
N THR A 173 -10.17 23.53 -2.82
CA THR A 173 -9.71 24.16 -1.57
C THR A 173 -8.20 24.03 -1.35
N ASN A 174 -7.55 23.06 -2.01
CA ASN A 174 -6.11 22.80 -1.90
C ASN A 174 -5.49 22.67 -3.30
N PRO A 175 -5.46 23.76 -4.10
CA PRO A 175 -4.88 23.71 -5.44
C PRO A 175 -3.40 23.33 -5.37
N GLY A 176 -2.98 22.42 -6.26
CA GLY A 176 -1.60 21.92 -6.31
C GLY A 176 -1.26 20.83 -5.31
N TRP A 177 -2.24 20.35 -4.52
CA TRP A 177 -2.06 19.14 -3.73
C TRP A 177 -1.72 17.93 -4.62
N PHE A 178 -0.80 17.07 -4.16
CA PHE A 178 -0.29 15.96 -4.98
C PHE A 178 -1.34 14.89 -5.32
N TRP A 179 -2.37 14.76 -4.48
CA TRP A 179 -3.45 13.79 -4.63
C TRP A 179 -4.82 14.49 -4.58
N PRO A 180 -5.15 15.28 -5.62
CA PRO A 180 -6.43 15.97 -5.69
C PRO A 180 -7.57 14.95 -5.80
N ASP A 181 -8.70 15.19 -5.14
CA ASP A 181 -9.89 14.34 -5.18
C ASP A 181 -10.36 13.98 -6.60
N THR A 182 -10.17 14.90 -7.54
CA THR A 182 -10.49 14.71 -8.97
C THR A 182 -9.71 13.57 -9.64
N ASP A 183 -8.58 13.14 -9.09
CA ASP A 183 -7.81 12.00 -9.59
C ASP A 183 -8.41 10.66 -9.13
N PHE A 184 -9.43 10.66 -8.26
CA PHE A 184 -9.98 9.47 -7.61
C PHE A 184 -11.45 9.23 -7.94
N SER A 185 -11.84 7.97 -8.03
CA SER A 185 -13.24 7.53 -8.07
C SER A 185 -13.49 6.50 -6.98
N VAL A 186 -14.58 6.67 -6.23
CA VAL A 186 -14.96 5.78 -5.14
C VAL A 186 -16.40 5.32 -5.34
N GLN A 187 -16.65 4.02 -5.19
CA GLN A 187 -17.95 3.42 -5.43
C GLN A 187 -18.30 2.38 -4.36
N LEU A 188 -19.55 2.42 -3.88
CA LEU A 188 -20.17 1.26 -3.27
C LEU A 188 -20.69 0.35 -4.38
N VAL A 189 -20.38 -0.94 -4.28
CA VAL A 189 -20.76 -1.96 -5.26
C VAL A 189 -21.50 -3.08 -4.56
N THR A 190 -22.75 -3.32 -4.95
CA THR A 190 -23.56 -4.43 -4.45
C THR A 190 -23.66 -5.52 -5.51
N TYR A 191 -23.35 -6.75 -5.10
CA TYR A 191 -23.52 -7.96 -5.89
C TYR A 191 -24.72 -8.71 -5.36
N MET A 192 -25.67 -9.01 -6.24
CA MET A 192 -26.94 -9.59 -5.85
C MET A 192 -26.96 -11.11 -6.03
N GLN A 193 -27.89 -11.79 -5.37
CA GLN A 193 -28.12 -13.23 -5.56
C GLN A 193 -28.52 -13.56 -7.00
N SER A 194 -29.27 -12.66 -7.66
CA SER A 194 -29.60 -12.77 -9.09
C SER A 194 -28.41 -12.63 -10.04
N LYS A 195 -27.22 -12.27 -9.51
CA LYS A 195 -26.01 -11.87 -10.25
C LYS A 195 -26.08 -10.48 -10.90
N ALA A 196 -27.12 -9.70 -10.63
CA ALA A 196 -27.09 -8.26 -10.89
C ALA A 196 -25.97 -7.58 -10.07
N VAL A 197 -25.43 -6.49 -10.61
CA VAL A 197 -24.41 -5.66 -9.95
C VAL A 197 -24.84 -4.21 -10.05
N TYR A 198 -24.85 -3.49 -8.93
CA TYR A 198 -25.16 -2.07 -8.88
C TYR A 198 -23.97 -1.28 -8.35
N TYR A 199 -23.76 -0.11 -8.94
CA TYR A 199 -22.67 0.80 -8.62
C TYR A 199 -23.24 2.12 -8.14
N TYR A 200 -22.76 2.58 -6.99
CA TYR A 200 -23.17 3.83 -6.35
C TYR A 200 -21.92 4.69 -6.15
N THR A 201 -21.79 5.76 -6.93
CA THR A 201 -20.62 6.64 -6.89
C THR A 201 -20.66 7.54 -5.67
N LEU A 202 -19.64 7.44 -4.80
CA LEU A 202 -19.46 8.33 -3.65
C LEU A 202 -18.73 9.61 -4.12
N ASP A 203 -19.25 10.76 -3.74
CA ASP A 203 -18.65 12.06 -4.00
C ASP A 203 -17.67 12.45 -2.88
N PHE A 204 -16.63 13.20 -3.21
CA PHE A 204 -15.73 13.76 -2.20
C PHE A 204 -16.48 14.77 -1.32
N ASP A 205 -16.37 14.62 0.00
CA ASP A 205 -16.95 15.55 0.97
C ASP A 205 -16.14 16.85 0.99
N ASN A 206 -16.70 17.88 0.36
CA ASN A 206 -16.09 19.21 0.25
C ASN A 206 -16.31 20.09 1.50
N THR A 207 -16.83 19.54 2.59
CA THR A 207 -16.98 20.28 3.85
C THR A 207 -15.61 20.75 4.35
N PRO A 208 -15.42 22.04 4.70
CA PRO A 208 -14.14 22.55 5.17
C PRO A 208 -13.59 21.75 6.36
N GLY A 209 -12.32 21.35 6.25
CA GLY A 209 -11.63 20.58 7.29
C GLY A 209 -11.79 19.06 7.17
N VAL A 210 -12.71 18.57 6.33
CA VAL A 210 -12.81 17.15 6.01
C VAL A 210 -11.71 16.78 5.01
N ILE A 211 -11.09 15.61 5.21
CA ILE A 211 -10.02 15.07 4.36
C ILE A 211 -10.33 13.62 4.03
N SER A 212 -9.96 13.20 2.82
CA SER A 212 -10.06 11.80 2.38
C SER A 212 -11.46 11.19 2.44
N SER A 213 -12.52 11.97 2.67
CA SER A 213 -13.86 11.45 2.89
C SER A 213 -14.66 11.43 1.61
N PHE A 214 -15.33 10.30 1.37
CA PHE A 214 -16.23 10.10 0.24
C PHE A 214 -17.59 9.65 0.79
N THR A 215 -18.68 10.20 0.28
CA THR A 215 -20.03 9.94 0.78
C THR A 215 -21.08 9.93 -0.33
N GLY A 216 -22.22 9.29 -0.09
CA GLY A 216 -23.40 9.47 -0.92
C GLY A 216 -24.63 8.70 -0.45
N GLN A 217 -25.76 9.02 -1.06
CA GLN A 217 -27.08 8.46 -0.77
C GLN A 217 -27.86 8.29 -2.08
N TRP A 218 -28.52 7.14 -2.26
CA TRP A 218 -29.21 6.79 -3.50
C TRP A 218 -30.43 5.91 -3.22
N PRO A 219 -31.45 5.93 -4.09
CA PRO A 219 -32.47 4.89 -4.08
C PRO A 219 -31.85 3.51 -4.29
N ASN A 220 -32.35 2.51 -3.54
CA ASN A 220 -31.95 1.13 -3.75
C ASN A 220 -32.42 0.66 -5.14
N GLN A 221 -31.50 0.06 -5.91
CA GLN A 221 -31.75 -0.38 -7.28
C GLN A 221 -32.08 -1.88 -7.35
N ALA A 222 -31.96 -2.60 -6.23
CA ALA A 222 -32.30 -4.01 -6.12
C ALA A 222 -33.78 -4.26 -6.43
N ALA A 223 -34.06 -5.34 -7.17
CA ALA A 223 -35.42 -5.81 -7.33
C ALA A 223 -36.01 -6.23 -5.96
N PRO A 224 -37.34 -6.12 -5.72
CA PRO A 224 -37.95 -6.30 -4.38
C PRO A 224 -37.64 -7.62 -3.65
N ASN A 225 -37.23 -8.67 -4.35
CA ASN A 225 -36.88 -9.97 -3.78
C ASN A 225 -35.42 -10.38 -4.01
N ASP A 226 -34.63 -9.50 -4.63
CA ASP A 226 -33.22 -9.77 -4.91
C ASP A 226 -32.37 -9.24 -3.76
N LYS A 227 -31.66 -10.15 -3.10
CA LYS A 227 -30.88 -9.83 -1.90
C LYS A 227 -29.43 -9.59 -2.25
N VAL A 228 -28.81 -8.65 -1.56
CA VAL A 228 -27.37 -8.41 -1.65
C VAL A 228 -26.64 -9.67 -1.14
N GLU A 229 -25.88 -10.32 -2.02
CA GLU A 229 -24.98 -11.42 -1.71
C GLU A 229 -23.63 -10.89 -1.19
N GLN A 230 -23.12 -9.82 -1.80
CA GLN A 230 -21.86 -9.18 -1.37
C GLN A 230 -21.95 -7.67 -1.54
N ALA A 231 -21.23 -6.94 -0.68
CA ALA A 231 -21.07 -5.49 -0.80
C ALA A 231 -19.60 -5.11 -0.66
N TRP A 232 -19.14 -4.18 -1.49
CA TRP A 232 -17.76 -3.74 -1.56
C TRP A 232 -17.67 -2.22 -1.71
N ILE A 233 -16.59 -1.62 -1.22
CA ILE A 233 -16.13 -0.31 -1.68
C ILE A 233 -14.98 -0.52 -2.65
N TYR A 234 -15.04 0.12 -3.81
CA TYR A 234 -13.93 0.24 -4.75
C TYR A 234 -13.41 1.66 -4.75
N ALA A 235 -12.10 1.80 -4.82
CA ALA A 235 -11.43 3.08 -4.99
C ALA A 235 -10.40 2.95 -6.11
N SER A 236 -10.36 3.93 -7.01
CA SER A 236 -9.48 3.94 -8.18
C SER A 236 -8.82 5.28 -8.34
N GLU A 237 -7.52 5.29 -8.56
CA GLU A 237 -6.73 6.39 -9.08
C GLU A 237 -6.04 5.90 -10.37
N PRO A 238 -6.64 6.15 -11.55
CA PRO A 238 -6.20 5.51 -12.78
C PRO A 238 -4.87 6.05 -13.30
N LYS A 239 -4.50 7.29 -12.95
CA LYS A 239 -3.32 7.97 -13.48
C LYS A 239 -2.02 7.27 -13.10
N LEU A 240 -1.90 6.71 -11.90
CA LEU A 240 -0.78 5.86 -11.49
C LEU A 240 -1.17 4.39 -11.32
N GLY A 241 -2.44 4.05 -11.53
CA GLY A 241 -2.95 2.68 -11.50
C GLY A 241 -3.16 2.15 -10.08
N ASN A 242 -3.36 3.04 -9.10
CA ASN A 242 -3.65 2.64 -7.74
C ASN A 242 -5.10 2.20 -7.62
N GLN A 243 -5.31 0.98 -7.10
CA GLN A 243 -6.64 0.37 -6.95
C GLN A 243 -6.81 -0.18 -5.53
N GLY A 244 -7.90 0.18 -4.87
CA GLY A 244 -8.29 -0.23 -3.53
C GLY A 244 -9.62 -0.97 -3.52
N LYS A 245 -9.77 -1.92 -2.60
CA LYS A 245 -11.07 -2.56 -2.35
C LYS A 245 -11.25 -2.85 -0.86
N TYR A 246 -12.48 -2.72 -0.39
CA TYR A 246 -12.88 -3.07 0.97
C TYR A 246 -14.17 -3.88 0.93
N ARG A 247 -14.20 -5.04 1.59
CA ARG A 247 -15.41 -5.86 1.63
C ARG A 247 -16.25 -5.45 2.82
N ILE A 248 -17.49 -5.04 2.55
CA ILE A 248 -18.47 -4.73 3.58
C ILE A 248 -19.18 -6.00 4.03
N SER A 249 -19.58 -6.85 3.09
CA SER A 249 -20.35 -8.05 3.39
C SER A 249 -20.13 -9.18 2.36
N PRO A 250 -20.21 -10.44 2.79
CA PRO A 250 -19.89 -10.89 4.16
C PRO A 250 -18.45 -10.51 4.53
N LEU A 251 -18.21 -10.22 5.80
CA LEU A 251 -16.87 -10.05 6.33
C LEU A 251 -16.22 -11.44 6.41
N PHE A 252 -15.51 -11.84 5.36
CA PHE A 252 -14.62 -13.00 5.41
C PHE A 252 -13.20 -12.52 5.67
N PRO A 253 -12.39 -13.29 6.43
CA PRO A 253 -10.94 -13.10 6.38
C PRO A 253 -10.51 -13.20 4.91
N GLN A 254 -9.68 -12.25 4.46
CA GLN A 254 -9.16 -12.36 3.10
C GLN A 254 -8.40 -13.67 2.98
N LEU A 255 -8.66 -14.41 1.89
CA LEU A 255 -7.86 -15.58 1.55
C LEU A 255 -6.38 -15.16 1.59
N PRO A 256 -5.51 -15.92 2.28
CA PRO A 256 -4.11 -15.54 2.37
C PRO A 256 -3.56 -15.37 0.97
N LEU A 257 -2.79 -14.29 0.77
CA LEU A 257 -1.95 -14.13 -0.41
C LEU A 257 -1.19 -15.45 -0.60
N ARG A 258 -1.18 -15.98 -1.83
CA ARG A 258 -0.35 -17.14 -2.16
C ARG A 258 1.10 -16.71 -2.02
N LEU A 259 1.66 -16.97 -0.85
CA LEU A 259 3.00 -16.62 -0.46
C LEU A 259 3.80 -17.87 -0.18
N PRO A 260 5.13 -17.80 -0.31
CA PRO A 260 6.00 -18.85 0.19
C PRO A 260 5.66 -19.13 1.67
N PRO A 261 5.61 -20.40 2.11
CA PRO A 261 5.14 -20.76 3.45
C PRO A 261 5.88 -20.03 4.58
N ASP A 262 7.18 -19.80 4.43
CA ASP A 262 7.98 -19.07 5.42
C ASP A 262 7.61 -17.59 5.50
N VAL A 263 7.31 -16.95 4.36
CA VAL A 263 6.82 -15.56 4.33
C VAL A 263 5.45 -15.48 5.01
N GLN A 264 4.55 -16.41 4.69
CA GLN A 264 3.24 -16.48 5.34
C GLN A 264 3.37 -16.68 6.86
N ARG A 265 4.26 -17.57 7.30
CA ARG A 265 4.53 -17.79 8.73
C ARG A 265 4.98 -16.50 9.42
N VAL A 266 5.94 -15.77 8.85
CA VAL A 266 6.43 -14.51 9.43
C VAL A 266 5.33 -13.46 9.53
N ILE A 267 4.48 -13.33 8.50
CA ILE A 267 3.34 -12.38 8.50
C ILE A 267 2.36 -12.73 9.62
N LEU A 268 1.98 -14.01 9.74
CA LEU A 268 1.04 -14.49 10.76
C LEU A 268 1.61 -14.37 12.18
N GLU A 269 2.89 -14.70 12.38
CA GLU A 269 3.58 -14.55 13.67
C GLU A 269 3.71 -13.08 14.09
N ALA A 270 3.79 -12.17 13.13
CA ALA A 270 3.74 -10.73 13.37
C ALA A 270 2.31 -10.18 13.61
N GLY A 271 1.29 -11.03 13.48
CA GLY A 271 -0.11 -10.71 13.82
C GLY A 271 -0.94 -10.11 12.68
N TYR A 272 -0.58 -10.39 11.41
CA TYR A 272 -1.28 -9.88 10.22
C TYR A 272 -1.92 -10.97 9.36
#